data_AF-W9VS45-F1
#
_entry.id   AF-W9VS45-F1
#
_cell.length_a   1.000
_cell.length_b   1.000
_cell.length_c   1.000
_cell.angle_alpha   90.00
_cell.angle_beta   90.00
_cell.angle_gamma   90.00
#
_symmetry.space_group_name_H-M   'P 1'
#
loop_
_entity.id
_entity.type
_entity.pdbx_description
1 polymer ?
#
loop_
_entity_poly.entity_id
_entity_poly.type
_entity_poly.pdbx_seq_one_letter_code
_entity_poly.pdbx_strand_id
1 'polypeptide(L)' 'MILDRFGIADVFGVTADAVRGWVRAGCPVHQEPKTGKGVPDEEKKRLFDTAAVHRWLLNRNSRKSRW' A
#
# COMPACT_ATOMS: atom_id res chain seq x y z
N MET A 1 -1.28 3.75 -11.59
CA MET A 1 -2.50 4.18 -10.89
C MET A 1 -2.15 4.35 -9.42
N ILE A 2 -2.41 5.52 -8.85
CA ILE A 2 -2.10 5.83 -7.45
C ILE A 2 -3.41 5.85 -6.68
N LEU A 3 -3.49 5.07 -5.60
CA LEU A 3 -4.68 4.93 -4.77
C LEU A 3 -4.34 5.05 -3.29
N ASP A 4 -5.34 5.37 -2.48
CA ASP A 4 -5.21 5.27 -1.04
C ASP A 4 -5.34 3.82 -0.56
N ARG A 5 -5.24 3.63 0.75
CA ARG A 5 -5.33 2.30 1.37
C ARG A 5 -6.62 1.54 1.03
N PHE A 6 -7.75 2.24 0.92
CA PHE A 6 -9.04 1.60 0.65
C PHE A 6 -9.12 1.22 -0.83
N GLY A 7 -8.70 2.10 -1.73
CA GLY A 7 -8.62 1.76 -3.15
C GLY A 7 -7.70 0.59 -3.46
N ILE A 8 -6.55 0.48 -2.77
CA ILE A 8 -5.69 -0.71 -2.87
C ILE A 8 -6.40 -1.96 -2.35
N ALA A 9 -7.12 -1.86 -1.24
CA ALA A 9 -7.88 -2.98 -0.69
C ALA A 9 -8.89 -3.51 -1.71
N ASP A 10 -9.63 -2.63 -2.36
CA ASP A 10 -10.62 -2.99 -3.38
C ASP A 10 -9.97 -3.62 -4.62
N VAL A 11 -8.87 -3.04 -5.11
CA VAL A 11 -8.16 -3.57 -6.31
C VAL A 11 -7.65 -4.99 -6.10
N PHE A 12 -7.11 -5.29 -4.91
CA PHE A 12 -6.52 -6.60 -4.62
C PHE A 12 -7.50 -7.56 -3.90
N GLY A 13 -8.75 -7.15 -3.67
CA GLY A 13 -9.78 -7.96 -3.01
C GLY A 13 -9.42 -8.33 -1.56
N VAL A 14 -8.80 -7.41 -0.82
CA VAL A 14 -8.37 -7.62 0.58
C VAL A 14 -8.93 -6.54 1.50
N THR A 15 -8.82 -6.75 2.81
CA THR A 15 -9.21 -5.74 3.79
C THR A 15 -8.17 -4.61 3.88
N ALA A 16 -8.62 -3.40 4.23
CA ALA A 16 -7.72 -2.27 4.46
C ALA A 16 -6.69 -2.54 5.59
N ASP A 17 -7.02 -3.41 6.54
CA ASP A 17 -6.09 -3.85 7.59
C ASP A 17 -5.00 -4.77 7.05
N ALA A 18 -5.30 -5.63 6.07
CA ALA A 18 -4.28 -6.42 5.38
C ALA A 18 -3.27 -5.50 4.69
N VAL A 19 -3.74 -4.45 4.01
CA VAL A 19 -2.86 -3.42 3.40
C VAL A 19 -2.01 -2.72 4.46
N ARG A 20 -2.57 -2.46 5.65
CA ARG A 20 -1.81 -1.91 6.79
C ARG A 20 -0.69 -2.86 7.24
N GLY A 21 -0.96 -4.16 7.26
CA GLY A 21 0.02 -5.22 7.49
C GLY A 21 1.11 -5.28 6.41
N TRP A 22 0.75 -5.02 5.15
CA TRP A 22 1.72 -4.97 4.04
C TRP A 22 2.73 -3.83 4.22
N VAL A 23 2.28 -2.65 4.68
CA VAL A 23 3.20 -1.54 4.97
C VAL A 23 4.21 -1.92 6.04
N ARG A 24 3.77 -2.59 7.12
CA ARG A 24 4.68 -3.11 8.16
C ARG A 24 5.66 -4.15 7.61
N ALA A 25 5.29 -4.86 6.55
CA ALA A 25 6.13 -5.84 5.87
C ALA A 25 7.03 -5.23 4.77
N GLY A 26 7.08 -3.90 4.65
CA GLY A 26 7.93 -3.21 3.67
C GLY A 26 7.30 -3.04 2.28
N CYS A 27 5.97 -3.01 2.19
CA CYS A 27 5.28 -2.65 0.95
C CYS A 27 5.63 -1.20 0.54
N PRO A 28 5.93 -0.96 -0.75
CA PRO A 28 6.27 0.38 -1.23
C PRO A 28 5.09 1.35 -1.05
N VAL A 29 5.40 2.52 -0.49
CA VAL A 29 4.47 3.65 -0.33
C VAL A 29 4.91 4.71 -1.34
N HIS A 30 3.96 5.22 -2.12
CA HIS A 30 4.24 6.23 -3.15
C HIS A 30 4.43 7.62 -2.54
N GLN A 31 3.57 7.98 -1.59
CA GLN A 31 3.67 9.24 -0.87
C GLN A 31 3.37 9.01 0.61
N GLU A 32 4.32 9.44 1.44
CA GLU A 32 4.13 9.47 2.88
C GLU A 32 3.14 10.57 3.28
N PRO A 33 2.32 10.33 4.32
CA PRO A 33 1.30 11.28 4.72
C PRO A 33 1.98 12.54 5.25
N LYS A 34 1.58 13.71 4.75
CA LYS A 34 2.08 14.97 5.30
C LYS A 34 1.41 15.25 6.63
N THR A 35 2.20 15.68 7.61
CA THR A 35 1.72 16.07 8.94
C THR A 35 1.96 17.55 9.18
N GLY A 36 0.88 18.31 9.42
CA GLY A 36 0.94 19.74 9.73
C GLY A 36 -0.45 20.34 9.94
N LYS A 37 -0.56 21.43 10.72
CA LYS A 37 -1.81 22.21 10.81
C LYS A 37 -2.08 22.85 9.44
N GLY A 38 -3.29 22.63 8.90
CA GLY A 38 -3.69 23.16 7.59
C GLY A 38 -3.46 22.21 6.40
N VAL A 39 -2.91 21.02 6.62
CA VAL A 39 -2.78 20.00 5.56
C VAL A 39 -4.17 19.39 5.28
N PRO A 40 -4.67 19.42 4.03
CA PRO A 40 -5.92 18.78 3.64
C PRO A 40 -5.94 17.29 4.01
N ASP A 41 -7.12 16.75 4.38
CA ASP A 41 -7.22 15.33 4.79
C ASP A 41 -6.76 14.35 3.71
N GLU A 42 -6.83 14.73 2.44
CA GLU A 42 -6.31 13.93 1.31
C GLU A 42 -4.79 13.79 1.36
N GLU A 43 -4.07 14.83 1.79
CA GLU A 43 -2.61 14.83 1.92
C GLU A 43 -2.11 14.11 3.19
N LYS A 44 -3.01 13.81 4.13
CA LYS A 44 -2.72 12.96 5.31
C LYS A 44 -2.85 11.46 5.01
N LYS A 45 -3.30 11.08 3.81
CA LYS A 45 -3.46 9.67 3.43
C LYS A 45 -2.16 9.14 2.85
N ARG A 46 -1.80 7.91 3.23
CA ARG A 46 -0.77 7.14 2.53
C ARG A 46 -1.28 6.77 1.15
N LEU A 47 -0.51 7.10 0.13
CA LEU A 47 -0.79 6.74 -1.25
C LEU A 47 0.12 5.61 -1.71
N PHE A 48 -0.41 4.79 -2.61
CA PHE A 48 0.20 3.57 -3.09
C PHE A 48 0.12 3.53 -4.60
N ASP A 49 1.24 3.21 -5.26
CA ASP A 49 1.22 2.87 -6.68
C ASP A 49 0.82 1.40 -6.82
N THR A 50 -0.29 1.15 -7.50
CA THR A 50 -0.85 -0.20 -7.71
C THR A 50 0.17 -1.15 -8.36
N ALA A 51 0.94 -0.68 -9.36
CA ALA A 51 1.92 -1.49 -10.05
C ALA A 51 3.12 -1.83 -9.14
N ALA A 52 3.53 -0.89 -8.29
CA ALA A 52 4.60 -1.13 -7.30
C ALA A 52 4.17 -2.15 -6.25
N VAL A 53 2.95 -2.03 -5.71
CA VAL A 53 2.38 -3.00 -4.76
C VAL A 53 2.27 -4.38 -5.39
N HIS A 54 1.79 -4.48 -6.63
CA HIS A 54 1.69 -5.75 -7.35
C HIS A 54 3.06 -6.43 -7.53
N ARG A 55 4.07 -5.70 -7.98
CA ARG A 55 5.45 -6.23 -8.12
C ARG A 55 6.01 -6.72 -6.79
N TRP A 56 5.78 -5.96 -5.71
CA TRP A 56 6.20 -6.35 -4.37
C TRP A 56 5.53 -7.65 -3.90
N LEU A 57 4.22 -7.80 -4.13
CA LEU A 57 3.47 -9.02 -3.79
C LEU A 57 4.01 -10.24 -4.54
N LEU A 58 4.28 -10.12 -5.85
CA LEU A 58 4.86 -11.21 -6.66
C LEU A 58 6.23 -11.65 -6.12
N ASN A 59 7.10 -10.70 -5.80
CA ASN A 59 8.42 -10.99 -5.23
C ASN A 59 8.36 -11.60 -3.83
N ARG A 60 7.30 -11.31 -3.07
CA ARG A 60 7.09 -11.91 -1.74
C ARG A 60 6.60 -13.35 -1.85
N ASN A 61 5.74 -13.64 -2.83
CA ASN A 61 5.21 -14.97 -3.06
C ASN A 61 6.27 -15.93 -3.63
N SER A 62 7.17 -15.45 -4.50
CA SER A 62 8.26 -16.28 -5.03
C SER A 62 9.22 -16.80 -3.95
N ARG A 63 9.43 -16.04 -2.86
CA ARG A 63 10.24 -16.46 -1.70
C ARG A 63 9.62 -17.60 -0.89
N LYS A 64 8.30 -17.81 -0.97
CA LYS A 64 7.61 -18.91 -0.26
C LYS A 64 7.64 -20.24 -1.02
N SER A 65 8.09 -20.26 -2.28
CA SER A 65 8.07 -21.45 -3.15
C SER A 65 9.39 -22.24 -3.13
N ARG A 66 9.96 -22.45 -1.94
CA ARG A 66 11.08 -23.38 -1.74
C ARG A 66 10.61 -24.51 -0.82
N TRP A 67 9.95 -25.50 -1.41
CA TRP A 67 9.65 -26.79 -0.81
C TRP A 67 10.06 -27.86 -1.81
#